data_AF-A0A928TA72-F1
#
_entry.id   AF-A0A928TA72-F1
#
_cell.length_a   1.000
_cell.length_b   1.000
_cell.length_c   1.000
_cell.angle_alpha   90.00
_cell.angle_beta   90.00
_cell.angle_gamma   90.00
#
_symmetry.space_group_name_H-M   'P 1'
#
loop_
_entity.id
_entity.type
_entity.pdbx_description
1 polymer ?
#
loop_
_entity_poly.entity_id
_entity_poly.type
_entity_poly.pdbx_seq_one_letter_code
_entity_poly.pdbx_strand_id
1 'polypeptide(L)'
;MEFRLAVFFLFLYYIRPQDWIGGMAGFNIIRPLIVIWAWALFSSRSRSPVPGILRTPHDWCMLLYFGWVLWMGAGAQSAFSGFLPLVIFYAFTLHSLGTWERIKGFLKAWNFMLLGVAVIALASLMKVDLTGAVDLTMKAEGRLCIGTWMHNNPNALGHSMAVVMPLSYMLHFWRGNVLGRFVIFPAQSTLALWCIYETQSKGAFLVTGLLMVLLFVVGRPLLVKAFALTVALSLGVSALSFLPRMSQVGNLRADEGVQGRLMAWELAKTAMEQRPAGWKQFIAYINWRGITEAKATHSSYVQVGADLGIQGMALYLLALWAAYRTTVHAARTCRDEDDRERSRRALMVLIIAYATSGWMINREYHTEYFLLIAAAAAMHRLCLSEQQSLAFEPGGDPIEGEDTVRSWSAAGNSQTAMAWPALVPVAPGFSEVPFRAASAPLQSPVTAVMATAGAPVLESLAGLAEGESARRFRWNRLNWPDLGAAVILTWAVIYVWEYILKNL
;
A
#
# COMPACT_ATOMS: atom_id res chain seq x y z
N MET A 1 -15.85 0.21 14.57
CA MET A 1 -16.18 -1.14 14.03
C MET A 1 -15.56 -1.34 12.66
N GLU A 2 -15.71 -0.38 11.75
CA GLU A 2 -15.16 -0.28 10.40
C GLU A 2 -13.67 -0.65 10.30
N PHE A 3 -12.82 -0.15 11.20
CA PHE A 3 -11.39 -0.50 11.20
C PHE A 3 -11.14 -2.01 11.41
N ARG A 4 -11.91 -2.65 12.30
CA ARG A 4 -11.80 -4.10 12.53
C ARG A 4 -12.22 -4.89 11.30
N LEU A 5 -13.22 -4.41 10.56
CA LEU A 5 -13.64 -5.02 9.29
C LEU A 5 -12.59 -4.87 8.21
N ALA A 6 -11.86 -3.74 8.15
CA ALA A 6 -10.72 -3.57 7.26
C ALA A 6 -9.59 -4.58 7.55
N VAL A 7 -9.27 -4.79 8.83
CA VAL A 7 -8.28 -5.79 9.26
C VAL A 7 -8.76 -7.21 9.02
N PHE A 8 -10.05 -7.49 9.26
CA PHE A 8 -10.63 -8.80 8.98
C PHE A 8 -10.68 -9.09 7.47
N PHE A 9 -10.92 -8.07 6.65
CA PHE A 9 -10.80 -8.19 5.20
C PHE A 9 -9.37 -8.54 4.77
N LEU A 10 -8.34 -7.91 5.34
CA LEU A 10 -6.94 -8.30 5.09
C LEU A 10 -6.69 -9.77 5.44
N PHE A 11 -7.23 -10.25 6.56
CA PHE A 11 -7.15 -11.65 6.95
C PHE A 11 -7.79 -12.57 5.89
N LEU A 12 -9.04 -12.28 5.50
CA LEU A 12 -9.74 -13.07 4.49
C LEU A 12 -9.09 -13.00 3.11
N TYR A 13 -8.41 -11.88 2.80
CA TYR A 13 -7.71 -11.68 1.54
C TYR A 13 -6.40 -12.46 1.47
N TYR A 14 -5.56 -12.43 2.52
CA TYR A 14 -4.24 -13.07 2.51
C TYR A 14 -4.27 -14.53 2.96
N ILE A 15 -4.95 -14.84 4.06
CA ILE A 15 -4.99 -16.21 4.63
C ILE A 15 -5.99 -17.09 3.87
N ARG A 16 -7.07 -16.48 3.36
CA ARG A 16 -8.11 -17.12 2.53
C ARG A 16 -8.59 -18.47 3.09
N PRO A 17 -9.11 -18.53 4.33
CA PRO A 17 -9.61 -19.78 4.91
C PRO A 17 -10.64 -20.49 4.03
N GLN A 18 -11.41 -19.75 3.23
CA GLN A 18 -12.38 -20.30 2.26
C GLN A 18 -11.77 -21.16 1.16
N ASP A 19 -10.47 -21.05 0.87
CA ASP A 19 -9.82 -21.85 -0.18
C ASP A 19 -9.48 -23.27 0.32
N TRP A 20 -9.37 -23.49 1.63
CA TRP A 20 -8.83 -24.74 2.18
C TRP A 20 -9.62 -25.33 3.37
N ILE A 21 -10.55 -24.58 3.97
CA ILE A 21 -11.51 -25.13 4.91
C ILE A 21 -12.70 -25.68 4.11
N GLY A 22 -12.84 -27.00 4.04
CA GLY A 22 -13.86 -27.66 3.21
C GLY A 22 -15.29 -27.14 3.41
N GLY A 23 -15.67 -26.80 4.64
CA GLY A 23 -17.00 -26.21 4.94
C GLY A 23 -17.21 -24.77 4.48
N MET A 24 -16.14 -24.08 4.06
CA MET A 24 -16.17 -22.70 3.55
C MET A 24 -15.93 -22.63 2.03
N ALA A 25 -15.60 -23.75 1.39
CA ALA A 25 -15.38 -23.82 -0.05
C ALA A 25 -16.66 -23.41 -0.80
N GLY A 26 -16.53 -22.49 -1.76
CA GLY A 26 -17.66 -21.93 -2.51
C GLY A 26 -18.50 -20.88 -1.77
N PHE A 27 -18.29 -20.70 -0.46
CA PHE A 27 -19.01 -19.67 0.30
C PHE A 27 -18.40 -18.28 0.04
N ASN A 28 -19.19 -17.39 -0.57
CA ASN A 28 -18.74 -16.03 -0.91
C ASN A 28 -18.81 -15.09 0.31
N ILE A 29 -17.90 -15.28 1.28
CA ILE A 29 -17.79 -14.50 2.53
C ILE A 29 -17.65 -13.00 2.28
N ILE A 30 -17.06 -12.66 1.13
CA ILE A 30 -16.75 -11.29 0.76
C ILE A 30 -18.02 -10.46 0.56
N ARG A 31 -19.10 -11.02 0.01
CA ARG A 31 -20.37 -10.30 -0.19
C ARG A 31 -21.03 -9.86 1.13
N PRO A 32 -21.29 -10.76 2.10
CA PRO A 32 -21.79 -10.36 3.42
C PRO A 32 -20.87 -9.35 4.12
N LEU A 33 -19.55 -9.54 4.01
CA LEU A 33 -18.59 -8.63 4.61
C LEU A 33 -18.73 -7.21 4.05
N ILE A 34 -18.87 -7.04 2.73
CA ILE A 34 -19.10 -5.73 2.10
C ILE A 34 -20.37 -5.08 2.68
N VAL A 35 -21.46 -5.83 2.83
CA VAL A 35 -22.73 -5.29 3.38
C VAL A 35 -22.57 -4.84 4.83
N ILE A 36 -21.95 -5.69 5.68
CA ILE A 36 -21.69 -5.37 7.08
C ILE A 36 -20.74 -4.17 7.21
N TRP A 37 -19.74 -4.08 6.33
CA TRP A 37 -18.79 -2.98 6.32
C TRP A 37 -19.41 -1.67 5.85
N ALA A 38 -20.26 -1.71 4.83
CA ALA A 38 -21.07 -0.56 4.42
C ALA A 38 -21.91 -0.06 5.60
N TRP A 39 -22.66 -0.96 6.24
CA TRP A 39 -23.46 -0.63 7.43
C TRP A 39 -22.62 -0.04 8.56
N ALA A 40 -21.45 -0.62 8.84
CA ALA A 40 -20.54 -0.11 9.86
C ALA A 40 -20.04 1.31 9.54
N LEU A 41 -19.77 1.61 8.26
CA LEU A 41 -19.37 2.96 7.83
C LEU A 41 -20.52 3.96 8.01
N PHE A 42 -21.75 3.60 7.61
CA PHE A 42 -22.92 4.48 7.76
C PHE A 42 -23.32 4.72 9.22
N SER A 43 -23.20 3.69 10.08
CA SER A 43 -23.54 3.79 11.51
C SER A 43 -22.42 4.39 12.36
N SER A 44 -21.17 4.39 11.88
CA SER A 44 -20.05 4.95 12.63
C SER A 44 -20.14 6.47 12.75
N ARG A 45 -20.02 6.99 13.98
CA ARG A 45 -19.83 8.44 14.23
C ARG A 45 -18.42 8.92 13.87
N SER A 46 -17.45 8.00 13.82
CA SER A 46 -16.06 8.25 13.44
C SER A 46 -15.96 8.45 11.93
N ARG A 47 -16.25 9.67 11.45
CA ARG A 47 -16.08 10.00 10.04
C ARG A 47 -14.61 10.23 9.72
N SER A 48 -14.23 9.92 8.48
CA SER A 48 -12.95 10.36 7.90
C SER A 48 -12.76 11.86 8.19
N PRO A 49 -11.56 12.30 8.61
CA PRO A 49 -11.29 13.70 8.96
C PRO A 49 -11.70 14.68 7.85
N VAL A 50 -11.50 14.28 6.60
CA VAL A 50 -12.04 14.97 5.43
C VAL A 50 -13.22 14.16 4.88
N PRO A 51 -14.48 14.57 5.15
CA PRO A 51 -15.66 13.85 4.67
C PRO A 51 -15.90 14.06 3.17
N GLY A 52 -16.51 13.05 2.55
CA GLY A 52 -16.89 13.05 1.14
C GLY A 52 -16.02 12.17 0.24
N ILE A 53 -16.47 12.06 -1.01
CA ILE A 53 -15.83 11.35 -2.11
C ILE A 53 -15.13 12.39 -2.99
N LEU A 54 -14.11 12.00 -3.77
CA LEU A 54 -13.39 12.88 -4.72
C LEU A 54 -12.68 14.08 -4.05
N ARG A 55 -12.21 13.89 -2.82
CA ARG A 55 -11.52 14.93 -2.04
C ARG A 55 -10.02 14.94 -2.27
N THR A 56 -9.44 13.80 -2.62
CA THR A 56 -7.99 13.65 -2.81
C THR A 56 -7.66 13.33 -4.27
N PRO A 57 -6.42 13.59 -4.72
CA PRO A 57 -5.95 13.19 -6.05
C PRO A 57 -6.18 11.70 -6.35
N HIS A 58 -5.98 10.82 -5.37
CA HIS A 58 -6.19 9.37 -5.52
C HIS A 58 -7.63 9.01 -5.86
N ASP A 59 -8.60 9.70 -5.24
CA ASP A 59 -10.02 9.46 -5.51
C ASP A 59 -10.35 9.75 -6.99
N TRP A 60 -9.76 10.82 -7.53
CA TRP A 60 -9.86 11.15 -8.95
C TRP A 60 -9.14 10.14 -9.84
N CYS A 61 -7.92 9.72 -9.48
CA CYS A 61 -7.21 8.67 -10.22
C CYS A 61 -8.03 7.38 -10.28
N MET A 62 -8.61 6.96 -9.15
CA MET A 62 -9.43 5.75 -9.06
C MET A 62 -10.71 5.87 -9.87
N LEU A 63 -11.38 7.03 -9.85
CA LEU A 63 -12.57 7.27 -10.66
C LEU A 63 -12.25 7.24 -12.16
N LEU A 64 -11.18 7.93 -12.59
CA LEU A 64 -10.75 7.94 -13.98
C LEU A 64 -10.36 6.54 -14.45
N TYR A 65 -9.62 5.80 -13.63
CA TYR A 65 -9.23 4.43 -13.95
C TYR A 65 -10.43 3.49 -14.03
N PHE A 66 -11.39 3.62 -13.10
CA PHE A 66 -12.64 2.86 -13.16
C PHE A 66 -13.44 3.17 -14.44
N GLY A 67 -13.62 4.46 -14.75
CA GLY A 67 -14.31 4.89 -15.96
C GLY A 67 -13.65 4.33 -17.23
N TRP A 68 -12.31 4.34 -17.28
CA TRP A 68 -11.57 3.76 -18.39
C TRP A 68 -11.74 2.25 -18.52
N VAL A 69 -11.72 1.51 -17.40
CA VAL A 69 -11.96 0.07 -17.38
C VAL A 69 -13.36 -0.27 -17.91
N LEU A 70 -14.38 0.51 -17.53
CA LEU A 70 -15.74 0.32 -18.03
C LEU A 70 -15.85 0.63 -19.53
N TRP A 71 -15.15 1.66 -19.99
CA TRP A 71 -15.11 2.07 -21.39
C TRP A 71 -14.43 1.02 -22.28
N MET A 72 -13.33 0.44 -21.81
CA MET A 72 -12.53 -0.54 -22.57
C MET A 72 -13.00 -1.99 -22.40
N GLY A 73 -13.90 -2.27 -21.45
CA GLY A 73 -14.37 -3.62 -21.21
C GLY A 73 -15.13 -4.18 -22.41
N ALA A 74 -14.79 -5.40 -22.85
CA ALA A 74 -15.52 -6.11 -23.92
C ALA A 74 -17.03 -6.28 -23.62
N GLY A 75 -17.42 -6.22 -22.34
CA GLY A 75 -18.79 -6.02 -21.89
C GLY A 75 -18.83 -5.15 -20.64
N ALA A 76 -19.48 -3.98 -20.73
CA ALA A 76 -19.55 -3.00 -19.64
C ALA A 76 -20.09 -3.61 -18.34
N GLN A 77 -21.07 -4.51 -18.39
CA GLN A 77 -21.63 -5.17 -17.21
C GLN A 77 -20.64 -6.15 -16.54
N SER A 78 -19.87 -6.91 -17.32
CA SER A 78 -18.85 -7.81 -16.80
C SER A 78 -17.71 -7.00 -16.15
N ALA A 79 -17.24 -5.96 -16.84
CA ALA A 79 -16.25 -5.04 -16.30
C ALA A 79 -16.73 -4.35 -15.02
N PHE A 80 -17.98 -3.86 -15.01
CA PHE A 80 -18.58 -3.24 -13.83
C PHE A 80 -18.68 -4.20 -12.66
N SER A 81 -19.30 -5.36 -12.84
CA SER A 81 -19.51 -6.32 -11.75
C SER A 81 -18.20 -6.90 -11.21
N GLY A 82 -17.19 -7.07 -12.06
CA GLY A 82 -15.90 -7.59 -11.65
C GLY A 82 -14.95 -6.53 -11.03
N PHE A 83 -14.99 -5.29 -11.51
CA PHE A 83 -14.09 -4.23 -11.05
C PHE A 83 -14.68 -3.40 -9.90
N LEU A 84 -16.01 -3.22 -9.84
CA LEU A 84 -16.68 -2.46 -8.78
C LEU A 84 -16.28 -2.91 -7.36
N PRO A 85 -16.20 -4.22 -7.02
CA PRO A 85 -15.75 -4.64 -5.71
C PRO A 85 -14.36 -4.10 -5.33
N LEU A 86 -13.44 -3.98 -6.30
CA LEU A 86 -12.09 -3.44 -6.07
C LEU A 86 -12.13 -1.96 -5.70
N VAL A 87 -12.99 -1.18 -6.37
CA VAL A 87 -13.24 0.24 -6.05
C VAL A 87 -13.94 0.39 -4.69
N ILE A 88 -14.86 -0.51 -4.36
CA ILE A 88 -15.51 -0.55 -3.04
C ILE A 88 -14.47 -0.83 -1.95
N PHE A 89 -13.56 -1.80 -2.13
CA PHE A 89 -12.50 -2.06 -1.15
C PHE A 89 -11.56 -0.87 -0.99
N TYR A 90 -11.25 -0.16 -2.07
CA TYR A 90 -10.53 1.11 -1.99
C TYR A 90 -11.26 2.10 -1.07
N ALA A 91 -12.53 2.39 -1.37
CA ALA A 91 -13.31 3.37 -0.62
C ALA A 91 -13.50 2.97 0.85
N PHE A 92 -13.82 1.71 1.13
CA PHE A 92 -14.04 1.22 2.48
C PHE A 92 -12.76 1.24 3.31
N THR A 93 -11.63 0.85 2.72
CA THR A 93 -10.33 0.91 3.39
C THR A 93 -9.96 2.36 3.69
N LEU A 94 -10.06 3.25 2.70
CA LEU A 94 -9.81 4.68 2.85
C LEU A 94 -10.58 5.27 4.04
N HIS A 95 -11.89 5.03 4.10
CA HIS A 95 -12.73 5.58 5.16
C HIS A 95 -12.52 4.90 6.53
N SER A 96 -12.02 3.67 6.55
CA SER A 96 -11.74 2.94 7.79
C SER A 96 -10.44 3.38 8.47
N LEU A 97 -9.50 3.98 7.72
CA LEU A 97 -8.18 4.41 8.18
C LEU A 97 -8.14 5.90 8.58
N GLY A 98 -9.18 6.38 9.27
CA GLY A 98 -9.37 7.79 9.63
C GLY A 98 -8.46 8.35 10.74
N THR A 99 -7.46 7.61 11.24
CA THR A 99 -6.47 8.10 12.22
C THR A 99 -5.08 7.47 11.96
N TRP A 100 -4.01 8.09 12.47
CA TRP A 100 -2.64 7.57 12.31
C TRP A 100 -2.44 6.22 12.99
N GLU A 101 -3.06 6.00 14.15
CA GLU A 101 -3.01 4.72 14.88
C GLU A 101 -3.65 3.62 14.04
N ARG A 102 -4.74 3.93 13.33
CA ARG A 102 -5.39 2.99 12.42
C ARG A 102 -4.53 2.68 11.21
N ILE A 103 -3.86 3.65 10.61
CA ILE A 103 -2.88 3.39 9.53
C ILE A 103 -1.75 2.48 10.04
N LYS A 104 -1.14 2.81 11.18
CA LYS A 104 -0.09 1.99 11.79
C LYS A 104 -0.59 0.58 12.12
N GLY A 105 -1.79 0.47 12.67
CA GLY A 105 -2.45 -0.80 12.99
C GLY A 105 -2.74 -1.64 11.75
N PHE A 106 -3.18 -1.00 10.66
CA PHE A 106 -3.43 -1.65 9.37
C PHE A 106 -2.14 -2.19 8.75
N LEU A 107 -1.05 -1.41 8.76
CA LEU A 107 0.26 -1.84 8.27
C LEU A 107 0.83 -3.01 9.09
N LYS A 108 0.66 -2.97 10.42
CA LYS A 108 1.01 -4.11 11.30
C LYS A 108 0.18 -5.35 10.99
N ALA A 109 -1.13 -5.20 10.82
CA ALA A 109 -2.01 -6.29 10.46
C ALA A 109 -1.62 -6.88 9.11
N TRP A 110 -1.34 -6.04 8.11
CA TRP A 110 -0.85 -6.48 6.81
C TRP A 110 0.44 -7.31 6.94
N ASN A 111 1.44 -6.81 7.67
CA ASN A 111 2.68 -7.56 7.92
C ASN A 111 2.41 -8.91 8.60
N PHE A 112 1.52 -8.93 9.60
CA PHE A 112 1.15 -10.12 10.32
C PHE A 112 0.44 -11.15 9.43
N MET A 113 -0.46 -10.72 8.53
CA MET A 113 -1.12 -11.64 7.60
C MET A 113 -0.14 -12.27 6.62
N LEU A 114 0.84 -11.50 6.12
CA LEU A 114 1.91 -12.04 5.28
C LEU A 114 2.78 -13.04 6.04
N LEU A 115 3.08 -12.78 7.31
CA LEU A 115 3.77 -13.75 8.17
C LEU A 115 2.94 -15.02 8.38
N GLY A 116 1.62 -14.89 8.56
CA GLY A 116 0.71 -16.04 8.61
C GLY A 116 0.78 -16.89 7.34
N VAL A 117 0.81 -16.24 6.17
CA VAL A 117 1.05 -16.92 4.87
C VAL A 117 2.40 -17.63 4.86
N ALA A 118 3.47 -16.99 5.35
CA ALA A 118 4.80 -17.61 5.44
C ALA A 118 4.82 -18.85 6.33
N VAL A 119 4.17 -18.78 7.51
CA VAL A 119 4.05 -19.91 8.43
C VAL A 119 3.31 -21.07 7.77
N ILE A 120 2.16 -20.81 7.14
CA ILE A 120 1.38 -21.84 6.44
C ILE A 120 2.22 -22.48 5.33
N ALA A 121 2.95 -21.67 4.56
CA ALA A 121 3.80 -22.16 3.48
C ALA A 121 4.92 -23.07 4.00
N LEU A 122 5.69 -22.61 4.99
CA LEU A 122 6.80 -23.38 5.55
C LEU A 122 6.33 -24.61 6.34
N ALA A 123 5.17 -24.54 6.99
CA ALA A 123 4.56 -25.70 7.66
C ALA A 123 4.25 -26.83 6.67
N SER A 124 3.93 -26.51 5.41
CA SER A 124 3.69 -27.53 4.38
C SER A 124 4.95 -28.35 4.06
N LEU A 125 6.14 -27.74 4.13
CA LEU A 125 7.43 -28.45 4.02
C LEU A 125 7.67 -29.40 5.20
N MET A 126 7.08 -29.10 6.36
CA MET A 126 7.12 -29.93 7.56
C MET A 126 5.99 -30.98 7.60
N LYS A 127 5.38 -31.29 6.45
CA LYS A 127 4.24 -32.22 6.29
C LYS A 127 2.95 -31.77 6.96
N VAL A 128 2.83 -30.50 7.35
CA VAL A 128 1.58 -29.89 7.82
C VAL A 128 0.95 -29.14 6.65
N ASP A 129 0.32 -29.89 5.74
CA ASP A 129 -0.27 -29.32 4.53
C ASP A 129 -1.76 -28.99 4.71
N LEU A 130 -2.03 -27.78 5.19
CA LEU A 130 -3.39 -27.27 5.35
C LEU A 130 -4.07 -26.92 4.02
N THR A 131 -3.31 -26.66 2.97
CA THR A 131 -3.83 -25.99 1.75
C THR A 131 -3.72 -26.85 0.48
N GLY A 132 -3.22 -28.08 0.55
CA GLY A 132 -2.86 -28.85 -0.63
C GLY A 132 -1.63 -28.28 -1.36
N ALA A 133 -0.73 -27.65 -0.60
CA ALA A 133 0.52 -27.05 -1.05
C ALA A 133 1.51 -28.08 -1.62
N VAL A 134 1.50 -29.32 -1.13
CA VAL A 134 2.49 -30.35 -1.52
C VAL A 134 2.34 -30.70 -2.99
N ASP A 135 1.13 -30.95 -3.47
CA ASP A 135 0.86 -31.28 -4.89
C ASP A 135 1.23 -30.12 -5.83
N LEU A 136 0.92 -28.89 -5.42
CA LEU A 136 1.26 -27.70 -6.20
C LEU A 136 2.77 -27.47 -6.24
N THR A 137 3.46 -27.69 -5.12
CA THR A 137 4.91 -27.57 -5.01
C THR A 137 5.60 -28.63 -5.88
N MET A 138 5.09 -29.87 -5.91
CA MET A 138 5.58 -30.91 -6.82
C MET A 138 5.39 -30.53 -8.30
N LYS A 139 4.21 -30.02 -8.67
CA LYS A 139 3.95 -29.50 -10.03
C LYS A 139 4.83 -28.30 -10.39
N ALA A 140 5.23 -27.52 -9.40
CA ALA A 140 6.14 -26.39 -9.54
C ALA A 140 7.63 -26.80 -9.42
N GLU A 141 7.98 -28.05 -9.69
CA GLU A 141 9.36 -28.56 -9.67
C GLU A 141 10.03 -28.44 -8.30
N GLY A 142 9.26 -28.62 -7.21
CA GLY A 142 9.74 -28.50 -5.84
C GLY A 142 9.77 -27.06 -5.30
N ARG A 143 9.30 -26.07 -6.07
CA ARG A 143 9.28 -24.67 -5.64
C ARG A 143 8.08 -24.40 -4.75
N LEU A 144 8.33 -23.86 -3.56
CA LEU A 144 7.29 -23.67 -2.57
C LEU A 144 6.13 -22.83 -3.10
N CYS A 145 4.95 -23.42 -3.07
CA CYS A 145 3.65 -22.80 -3.37
C CYS A 145 2.68 -23.15 -2.25
N ILE A 146 1.55 -22.43 -2.17
CA ILE A 146 0.44 -22.84 -1.30
C ILE A 146 -0.87 -22.85 -2.08
N GLY A 147 -1.81 -23.73 -1.72
CA GLY A 147 -3.09 -23.87 -2.41
C GLY A 147 -4.10 -22.78 -2.11
N THR A 148 -3.65 -21.53 -2.11
CA THR A 148 -4.52 -20.35 -2.10
C THR A 148 -4.53 -19.72 -3.49
N TRP A 149 -5.63 -19.09 -3.87
CA TRP A 149 -5.75 -18.47 -5.21
C TRP A 149 -4.64 -17.46 -5.53
N MET A 150 -4.11 -16.75 -4.52
CA MET A 150 -3.07 -15.72 -4.72
C MET A 150 -1.64 -16.26 -4.72
N HIS A 151 -1.41 -17.40 -4.07
CA HIS A 151 -0.06 -17.89 -3.80
C HIS A 151 0.13 -19.35 -4.28
N ASN A 152 -0.72 -19.79 -5.21
CA ASN A 152 -0.59 -21.04 -5.96
C ASN A 152 0.57 -21.02 -6.99
N ASN A 153 1.30 -19.90 -7.05
CA ASN A 153 2.48 -19.72 -7.87
C ASN A 153 3.65 -19.33 -6.96
N PRO A 154 4.84 -19.93 -7.15
CA PRO A 154 5.98 -19.68 -6.27
C PRO A 154 6.49 -18.23 -6.38
N ASN A 155 6.39 -17.61 -7.56
CA ASN A 155 6.73 -16.20 -7.72
C ASN A 155 5.74 -15.30 -6.96
N ALA A 156 4.45 -15.65 -6.99
CA ALA A 156 3.45 -14.89 -6.26
C ALA A 156 3.69 -14.94 -4.76
N LEU A 157 3.98 -16.13 -4.21
CA LEU A 157 4.36 -16.27 -2.82
C LEU A 157 5.63 -15.46 -2.49
N GLY A 158 6.70 -15.63 -3.27
CA GLY A 158 7.98 -14.95 -3.05
C GLY A 158 7.86 -13.43 -3.04
N HIS A 159 7.15 -12.83 -4.01
CA HIS A 159 6.94 -11.39 -4.07
C HIS A 159 6.07 -10.85 -2.92
N SER A 160 5.14 -11.65 -2.39
CA SER A 160 4.37 -11.28 -1.18
C SER A 160 5.27 -11.27 0.05
N MET A 161 6.25 -12.17 0.13
CA MET A 161 7.17 -12.23 1.27
C MET A 161 8.27 -11.17 1.19
N ALA A 162 8.63 -10.71 -0.01
CA ALA A 162 9.67 -9.70 -0.24
C ALA A 162 9.43 -8.39 0.54
N VAL A 163 8.16 -8.05 0.82
CA VAL A 163 7.81 -6.84 1.56
C VAL A 163 7.82 -7.01 3.08
N VAL A 164 7.78 -8.24 3.58
CA VAL A 164 7.70 -8.53 5.02
C VAL A 164 8.93 -8.00 5.73
N MET A 165 10.12 -8.23 5.19
CA MET A 165 11.37 -7.77 5.80
C MET A 165 11.44 -6.24 5.93
N PRO A 166 11.29 -5.45 4.85
CA PRO A 166 11.39 -4.00 4.97
C PRO A 166 10.23 -3.38 5.77
N LEU A 167 9.04 -3.99 5.73
CA LEU A 167 7.92 -3.57 6.57
C LEU A 167 8.17 -3.86 8.05
N SER A 168 8.69 -5.05 8.37
CA SER A 168 9.08 -5.45 9.73
C SER A 168 10.19 -4.56 10.29
N TYR A 169 11.16 -4.19 9.44
CA TYR A 169 12.20 -3.23 9.79
C TYR A 169 11.58 -1.89 10.23
N MET A 170 10.69 -1.32 9.40
CA MET A 170 10.07 -0.03 9.72
C MET A 170 9.17 -0.12 10.97
N LEU A 171 8.39 -1.19 11.10
CA LEU A 171 7.41 -1.32 12.20
C LEU A 171 8.04 -1.67 13.55
N HIS A 172 9.06 -2.52 13.57
CA HIS A 172 9.59 -3.15 14.79
C HIS A 172 11.06 -2.80 15.09
N PHE A 173 11.90 -2.55 14.07
CA PHE A 173 13.31 -2.24 14.28
C PHE A 173 13.56 -0.73 14.40
N TRP A 174 13.15 0.04 13.38
CA TRP A 174 13.41 1.46 13.28
C TRP A 174 12.67 2.22 14.40
N ARG A 175 13.44 2.85 15.29
CA ARG A 175 12.93 3.51 16.51
C ARG A 175 11.98 2.59 17.33
N GLY A 176 12.17 1.28 17.25
CA GLY A 176 11.43 0.28 18.04
C GLY A 176 11.99 0.11 19.45
N ASN A 177 11.30 -0.67 20.29
CA ASN A 177 11.80 -1.11 21.58
C ASN A 177 12.82 -2.26 21.42
N VAL A 178 13.50 -2.65 22.51
CA VAL A 178 14.51 -3.72 22.51
C VAL A 178 13.94 -5.04 21.98
N LEU A 179 12.74 -5.44 22.44
CA LEU A 179 12.06 -6.64 21.97
C LEU A 179 11.80 -6.62 20.45
N GLY A 180 11.34 -5.47 19.94
CA GLY A 180 11.09 -5.25 18.52
C GLY A 180 12.33 -5.42 17.66
N ARG A 181 13.46 -4.86 18.12
CA ARG A 181 14.74 -4.85 17.39
C ARG A 181 15.45 -6.19 17.40
N PHE A 182 15.49 -6.85 18.55
CA PHE A 182 16.34 -8.03 18.75
C PHE A 182 15.60 -9.36 18.65
N VAL A 183 14.27 -9.36 18.77
CA VAL A 183 13.47 -10.60 18.74
C VAL A 183 12.48 -10.57 17.57
N ILE A 184 11.58 -9.59 17.55
CA ILE A 184 10.47 -9.60 16.58
C ILE A 184 10.98 -9.40 15.15
N PHE A 185 11.78 -8.36 14.90
CA PHE A 185 12.30 -8.08 13.56
C PHE A 185 13.16 -9.22 13.00
N PRO A 186 14.15 -9.77 13.73
CA PRO A 186 14.93 -10.91 13.25
C PRO A 186 14.06 -12.14 12.98
N ALA A 187 13.15 -12.50 13.89
CA ALA A 187 12.28 -13.66 13.70
C ALA A 187 11.41 -13.53 12.44
N GLN A 188 10.77 -12.37 12.24
CA GLN A 188 9.94 -12.10 11.06
C GLN A 188 10.76 -12.10 9.76
N SER A 189 11.96 -11.52 9.79
CA SER A 189 12.85 -11.45 8.63
C SER A 189 13.40 -12.82 8.25
N THR A 190 13.81 -13.63 9.23
CA THR A 190 14.27 -15.01 9.01
C THR A 190 13.16 -15.86 8.41
N LEU A 191 11.93 -15.78 8.95
CA LEU A 191 10.79 -16.51 8.41
C LEU A 191 10.49 -16.12 6.96
N ALA A 192 10.48 -14.82 6.67
CA ALA A 192 10.24 -14.31 5.31
C ALA A 192 11.35 -14.75 4.34
N LEU A 193 12.63 -14.65 4.75
CA LEU A 193 13.77 -15.08 3.94
C LEU A 193 13.76 -16.58 3.67
N TRP A 194 13.43 -17.39 4.67
CA TRP A 194 13.30 -18.83 4.48
C TRP A 194 12.20 -19.13 3.46
N CYS A 195 11.03 -18.49 3.60
CA CYS A 195 9.96 -18.65 2.62
C CYS A 195 10.38 -18.22 1.20
N ILE A 196 11.03 -17.06 1.04
CA ILE A 196 11.55 -16.58 -0.26
C ILE A 196 12.55 -17.58 -0.84
N TYR A 197 13.44 -18.12 -0.02
CA TYR A 197 14.42 -19.11 -0.43
C TYR A 197 13.77 -20.37 -1.03
N GLU A 198 12.77 -20.91 -0.34
CA GLU A 198 12.04 -22.10 -0.78
C GLU A 198 11.19 -21.85 -2.04
N THR A 199 10.77 -20.61 -2.30
CA THR A 199 10.06 -20.29 -3.57
C THR A 199 10.98 -20.35 -4.79
N GLN A 200 12.30 -20.26 -4.57
CA GLN A 200 13.33 -20.14 -5.61
C GLN A 200 13.02 -19.07 -6.66
N SER A 201 12.33 -17.99 -6.28
CA SER A 201 11.90 -16.93 -7.19
C SER A 201 12.97 -15.85 -7.36
N LYS A 202 13.67 -15.86 -8.51
CA LYS A 202 14.71 -14.87 -8.86
C LYS A 202 14.22 -13.42 -8.73
N GLY A 203 13.00 -13.14 -9.20
CA GLY A 203 12.38 -11.84 -9.10
C GLY A 203 12.15 -11.39 -7.65
N ALA A 204 11.70 -12.30 -6.79
CA ALA A 204 11.49 -12.00 -5.37
C ALA A 204 12.80 -11.67 -4.64
N PHE A 205 13.89 -12.39 -4.93
CA PHE A 205 15.22 -12.09 -4.39
C PHE A 205 15.71 -10.71 -4.82
N LEU A 206 15.60 -10.39 -6.11
CA LEU A 206 15.99 -9.09 -6.66
C LEU A 206 15.20 -7.95 -6.00
N VAL A 207 13.88 -8.09 -5.90
CA VAL A 207 13.03 -7.09 -5.26
C VAL A 207 13.37 -6.96 -3.78
N THR A 208 13.56 -8.06 -3.05
CA THR A 208 13.94 -8.02 -1.63
C THR A 208 15.27 -7.29 -1.44
N GLY A 209 16.28 -7.61 -2.24
CA GLY A 209 17.57 -6.93 -2.22
C GLY A 209 17.44 -5.43 -2.49
N LEU A 210 16.72 -5.06 -3.56
CA LEU A 210 16.46 -3.66 -3.90
C LEU A 210 15.75 -2.91 -2.75
N LEU A 211 14.73 -3.51 -2.14
CA LEU A 211 14.01 -2.90 -1.02
C LEU A 211 14.92 -2.71 0.19
N MET A 212 15.77 -3.69 0.50
CA MET A 212 16.73 -3.57 1.60
C MET A 212 17.71 -2.42 1.39
N VAL A 213 18.24 -2.26 0.18
CA VAL A 213 19.07 -1.09 -0.17
C VAL A 213 18.31 0.20 0.06
N LEU A 214 17.09 0.28 -0.43
CA LEU A 214 16.26 1.48 -0.29
C LEU A 214 16.02 1.86 1.17
N LEU A 215 15.85 0.91 2.10
CA LEU A 215 15.72 1.22 3.52
C LEU A 215 16.92 1.99 4.07
N PHE A 216 18.13 1.65 3.61
CA PHE A 216 19.37 2.27 4.07
C PHE A 216 19.72 3.54 3.29
N VAL A 217 19.26 3.67 2.05
CA VAL A 217 19.53 4.82 1.16
C VAL A 217 18.60 6.01 1.46
N VAL A 218 17.35 5.76 1.81
CA VAL A 218 16.34 6.83 1.98
C VAL A 218 16.65 7.72 3.20
N GLY A 219 16.89 9.00 2.93
CA GLY A 219 17.21 10.01 3.94
C GLY A 219 18.70 10.10 4.32
N ARG A 220 19.59 9.44 3.58
CA ARG A 220 21.05 9.51 3.79
C ARG A 220 21.75 10.48 2.82
N PRO A 221 22.96 10.98 3.15
CA PRO A 221 23.77 11.78 2.22
C PRO A 221 24.18 10.97 0.98
N LEU A 222 24.45 11.66 -0.14
CA LEU A 222 24.70 11.06 -1.44
C LEU A 222 25.82 10.01 -1.43
N LEU A 223 26.90 10.24 -0.66
CA LEU A 223 28.02 9.30 -0.54
C LEU A 223 27.61 7.95 0.06
N VAL A 224 26.78 7.97 1.13
CA VAL A 224 26.25 6.74 1.73
C VAL A 224 25.31 6.03 0.76
N LYS A 225 24.54 6.79 -0.04
CA LYS A 225 23.67 6.22 -1.07
C LYS A 225 24.47 5.49 -2.15
N ALA A 226 25.52 6.13 -2.65
CA ALA A 226 26.42 5.54 -3.65
C ALA A 226 27.09 4.28 -3.11
N PHE A 227 27.66 4.35 -1.90
CA PHE A 227 28.29 3.20 -1.26
C PHE A 227 27.32 2.03 -1.04
N ALA A 228 26.14 2.28 -0.47
CA ALA A 228 25.14 1.25 -0.25
C ALA A 228 24.68 0.59 -1.56
N LEU A 229 24.53 1.38 -2.63
CA LEU A 229 24.19 0.86 -3.95
C LEU A 229 25.31 -0.01 -4.55
N THR A 230 26.57 0.43 -4.44
CA THR A 230 27.73 -0.33 -4.91
C THR A 230 27.88 -1.66 -4.18
N VAL A 231 27.77 -1.64 -2.85
CA VAL A 231 27.83 -2.87 -2.03
C VAL A 231 26.69 -3.80 -2.41
N ALA A 232 25.49 -3.28 -2.59
CA ALA A 232 24.34 -4.11 -2.92
C ALA A 232 24.36 -4.67 -4.33
N LEU A 233 24.90 -3.94 -5.32
CA LEU A 233 25.14 -4.50 -6.65
C LEU A 233 26.17 -5.64 -6.58
N SER A 234 27.25 -5.44 -5.83
CA SER A 234 28.32 -6.44 -5.68
C SER A 234 27.83 -7.71 -4.97
N LEU A 235 27.15 -7.54 -3.83
CA LEU A 235 26.58 -8.64 -3.06
C LEU A 235 25.38 -9.27 -3.75
N GLY A 236 24.55 -8.48 -4.42
CA GLY A 236 23.37 -8.93 -5.14
C GLY A 236 23.73 -9.85 -6.29
N VAL A 237 24.69 -9.47 -7.14
CA VAL A 237 25.19 -10.33 -8.23
C VAL A 237 25.79 -11.62 -7.68
N SER A 238 26.57 -11.53 -6.60
CA SER A 238 27.19 -12.70 -5.96
C SER A 238 26.13 -13.64 -5.35
N ALA A 239 25.16 -13.12 -4.59
CA ALA A 239 24.10 -13.90 -3.96
C ALA A 239 23.21 -14.59 -5.00
N LEU A 240 22.91 -13.92 -6.12
CA LEU A 240 22.19 -14.54 -7.22
C LEU A 240 22.95 -15.73 -7.79
N SER A 241 24.29 -15.68 -7.91
CA SER A 241 25.07 -16.80 -8.45
C SER A 241 24.98 -18.10 -7.62
N PHE A 242 24.67 -18.00 -6.32
CA PHE A 242 24.53 -19.16 -5.43
C PHE A 242 23.15 -19.83 -5.50
N LEU A 243 22.17 -19.25 -6.18
CA LEU A 243 20.85 -19.87 -6.29
C LEU A 243 20.93 -21.09 -7.24
N PRO A 244 20.40 -22.27 -6.86
CA PRO A 244 20.55 -23.53 -7.62
C PRO A 244 20.15 -23.45 -9.10
N ARG A 245 19.24 -22.54 -9.47
CA ARG A 245 18.74 -22.33 -10.84
C ARG A 245 19.46 -21.23 -11.63
N MET A 246 20.55 -20.68 -11.10
CA MET A 246 21.34 -19.63 -11.77
C MET A 246 22.50 -20.20 -12.60
N SER A 247 22.91 -21.46 -12.36
CA SER A 247 23.83 -22.18 -13.24
C SER A 247 23.30 -22.32 -14.68
N GLN A 248 21.98 -22.33 -14.86
CA GLN A 248 21.31 -22.40 -16.17
C GLN A 248 21.22 -21.04 -16.89
N VAL A 249 21.59 -19.92 -16.24
CA VAL A 249 21.44 -18.56 -16.81
C VAL A 249 22.54 -18.20 -17.81
N GLY A 250 23.59 -19.03 -17.94
CA GLY A 250 24.67 -18.82 -18.90
C GLY A 250 24.19 -18.71 -20.36
N ASN A 251 22.97 -19.16 -20.66
CA ASN A 251 22.34 -18.96 -21.97
C ASN A 251 20.85 -18.58 -21.82
N LEU A 252 20.57 -17.33 -21.44
CA LEU A 252 19.20 -16.80 -21.31
C LEU A 252 18.35 -17.00 -22.57
N ARG A 253 18.98 -17.03 -23.75
CA ARG A 253 18.31 -17.30 -25.03
C ARG A 253 17.92 -18.76 -25.20
N ALA A 254 18.52 -19.68 -24.46
CA ALA A 254 18.16 -21.09 -24.46
C ALA A 254 17.13 -21.44 -23.36
N ASP A 255 16.82 -20.52 -22.45
CA ASP A 255 15.79 -20.74 -21.43
C ASP A 255 14.41 -20.62 -22.06
N GLU A 256 13.75 -21.77 -22.25
CA GLU A 256 12.41 -21.89 -22.83
C GLU A 256 11.38 -21.02 -22.08
N GLY A 257 11.56 -20.88 -20.77
CA GLY A 257 10.68 -20.05 -19.94
C GLY A 257 10.81 -18.56 -20.26
N VAL A 258 12.02 -18.11 -20.63
CA VAL A 258 12.29 -16.71 -21.03
C VAL A 258 11.76 -16.47 -22.45
N GLN A 259 12.08 -17.34 -23.40
CA GLN A 259 11.61 -17.20 -24.79
C GLN A 259 10.07 -17.16 -24.88
N GLY A 260 9.37 -18.05 -24.19
CA GLY A 260 7.91 -18.06 -24.18
C GLY A 260 7.30 -16.78 -23.58
N ARG A 261 7.99 -16.12 -22.62
CA ARG A 261 7.55 -14.82 -22.09
C ARG A 261 7.79 -13.69 -23.07
N LEU A 262 8.93 -13.68 -23.76
CA LEU A 262 9.23 -12.67 -24.79
C LEU A 262 8.20 -12.73 -25.93
N MET A 263 7.82 -13.93 -26.37
CA MET A 263 6.72 -14.10 -27.34
C MET A 263 5.39 -13.57 -26.80
N ALA A 264 5.06 -13.87 -25.53
CA ALA A 264 3.85 -13.33 -24.90
C ALA A 264 3.88 -11.79 -24.80
N TRP A 265 5.05 -11.20 -24.57
CA TRP A 265 5.26 -9.76 -24.55
C TRP A 265 5.11 -9.13 -25.94
N GLU A 266 5.54 -9.80 -26.99
CA GLU A 266 5.35 -9.33 -28.37
C GLU A 266 3.86 -9.35 -28.77
N LEU A 267 3.14 -10.42 -28.42
CA LEU A 267 1.69 -10.49 -28.59
C LEU A 267 0.97 -9.40 -27.79
N ALA A 268 1.41 -9.15 -26.55
CA ALA A 268 0.87 -8.11 -25.69
C ALA A 268 1.10 -6.70 -26.28
N LYS A 269 2.27 -6.46 -26.88
CA LYS A 269 2.59 -5.19 -27.53
C LYS A 269 1.70 -4.97 -28.74
N THR A 270 1.54 -6.00 -29.56
CA THR A 270 0.64 -5.99 -30.72
C THR A 270 -0.81 -5.68 -30.30
N ALA A 271 -1.29 -6.32 -29.23
CA ALA A 271 -2.62 -6.04 -28.67
C ALA A 271 -2.74 -4.58 -28.18
N MET A 272 -1.74 -4.08 -27.44
CA MET A 272 -1.72 -2.69 -26.96
C MET A 272 -1.79 -1.67 -28.10
N GLU A 273 -1.07 -1.89 -29.19
CA GLU A 273 -0.95 -0.95 -30.32
C GLU A 273 -2.14 -1.00 -31.27
N GLN A 274 -2.65 -2.20 -31.57
CA GLN A 274 -3.69 -2.36 -32.58
C GLN A 274 -5.10 -2.24 -31.98
N ARG A 275 -5.37 -3.01 -30.93
CA ARG A 275 -6.69 -3.08 -30.30
C ARG A 275 -6.56 -3.76 -28.93
N PRO A 276 -6.53 -2.99 -27.83
CA PRO A 276 -6.45 -3.58 -26.50
C PRO A 276 -7.59 -4.58 -26.27
N ALA A 277 -7.30 -5.68 -25.57
CA ALA A 277 -8.22 -6.81 -25.45
C ALA A 277 -9.48 -6.48 -24.64
N GLY A 278 -9.40 -5.46 -23.79
CA GLY A 278 -10.36 -5.15 -22.76
C GLY A 278 -9.96 -5.74 -21.41
N TRP A 279 -10.61 -5.26 -20.35
CA TRP A 279 -10.26 -5.59 -18.98
C TRP A 279 -10.24 -7.11 -18.71
N LYS A 280 -9.06 -7.63 -18.32
CA LYS A 280 -8.78 -9.06 -18.05
C LYS A 280 -9.10 -10.00 -19.21
N GLN A 281 -9.09 -9.50 -20.45
CA GLN A 281 -9.39 -10.32 -21.62
C GLN A 281 -8.13 -10.77 -22.35
N PHE A 282 -6.98 -10.13 -22.13
CA PHE A 282 -5.75 -10.51 -22.81
C PHE A 282 -5.20 -11.83 -22.27
N ILE A 283 -5.11 -12.83 -23.15
CA ILE A 283 -4.44 -14.10 -22.90
C ILE A 283 -3.48 -14.32 -24.06
N ALA A 284 -2.19 -14.47 -23.78
CA ALA A 284 -1.20 -14.76 -24.81
C ALA A 284 -1.20 -16.26 -25.12
N TYR A 285 -1.64 -16.63 -26.31
CA TYR A 285 -1.53 -17.98 -26.84
C TYR A 285 -0.28 -18.08 -27.71
N ILE A 286 0.73 -18.80 -27.24
CA ILE A 286 1.97 -19.01 -27.97
C ILE A 286 1.99 -20.42 -28.56
N ASN A 287 2.48 -20.57 -29.79
CA ASN A 287 2.71 -21.88 -30.39
C ASN A 287 4.15 -22.30 -30.06
N TRP A 288 4.29 -23.30 -29.18
CA TRP A 288 5.59 -23.84 -28.78
C TRP A 288 5.66 -25.31 -29.15
N ARG A 289 6.63 -25.67 -30.01
CA ARG A 289 6.82 -27.06 -30.48
C ARG A 289 5.54 -27.71 -31.07
N GLY A 290 4.70 -26.91 -31.73
CA GLY A 290 3.46 -27.37 -32.35
C GLY A 290 2.26 -27.45 -31.40
N ILE A 291 2.43 -27.08 -30.12
CA ILE A 291 1.35 -27.02 -29.14
C ILE A 291 1.05 -25.56 -28.82
N THR A 292 -0.23 -25.18 -28.93
CA THR A 292 -0.69 -23.86 -28.52
C THR A 292 -0.96 -23.86 -27.01
N GLU A 293 -0.18 -23.10 -26.26
CA GLU A 293 -0.32 -22.98 -24.81
C GLU A 293 -0.59 -21.53 -24.40
N ALA A 294 -1.41 -21.35 -23.38
CA ALA A 294 -1.63 -20.04 -22.76
C ALA A 294 -0.43 -19.69 -21.87
N LYS A 295 0.18 -18.53 -22.09
CA LYS A 295 1.32 -18.04 -21.32
C LYS A 295 0.97 -16.75 -20.61
N ALA A 296 1.29 -16.68 -19.31
CA ALA A 296 1.20 -15.42 -18.57
C ALA A 296 2.34 -14.48 -19.00
N THR A 297 2.03 -13.18 -19.08
CA THR A 297 3.01 -12.14 -19.37
C THR A 297 4.08 -12.05 -18.28
N HIS A 298 3.79 -12.45 -17.04
CA HIS A 298 4.68 -12.25 -15.89
C HIS A 298 5.10 -10.78 -15.68
N SER A 299 4.27 -9.83 -16.11
CA SER A 299 4.45 -8.41 -15.83
C SER A 299 3.10 -7.70 -15.82
N SER A 300 2.81 -7.03 -14.71
CA SER A 300 1.59 -6.23 -14.54
C SER A 300 1.51 -5.10 -15.55
N TYR A 301 2.65 -4.50 -15.90
CA TYR A 301 2.71 -3.41 -16.87
C TYR A 301 2.36 -3.88 -18.28
N VAL A 302 2.98 -4.98 -18.72
CA VAL A 302 2.71 -5.61 -20.02
C VAL A 302 1.26 -6.06 -20.11
N GLN A 303 0.73 -6.68 -19.05
CA GLN A 303 -0.67 -7.10 -19.03
C GLN A 303 -1.64 -5.92 -19.11
N VAL A 304 -1.45 -4.87 -18.30
CA VAL A 304 -2.33 -3.69 -18.32
C VAL A 304 -2.26 -2.99 -19.68
N GLY A 305 -1.08 -2.90 -20.29
CA GLY A 305 -0.92 -2.37 -21.65
C GLY A 305 -1.71 -3.17 -22.67
N ALA A 306 -1.64 -4.50 -22.62
CA ALA A 306 -2.38 -5.37 -23.54
C ALA A 306 -3.91 -5.36 -23.30
N ASP A 307 -4.35 -5.29 -22.05
CA ASP A 307 -5.77 -5.25 -21.69
C ASP A 307 -6.40 -3.88 -22.00
N LEU A 308 -5.76 -2.78 -21.60
CA LEU A 308 -6.40 -1.45 -21.53
C LEU A 308 -5.72 -0.39 -22.40
N GLY A 309 -4.65 -0.74 -23.12
CA GLY A 309 -3.89 0.17 -23.95
C GLY A 309 -2.97 1.09 -23.16
N ILE A 310 -2.30 1.98 -23.89
CA ILE A 310 -1.36 2.98 -23.33
C ILE A 310 -2.08 3.88 -22.31
N GLN A 311 -3.32 4.27 -22.58
CA GLN A 311 -4.11 5.14 -21.72
C GLN A 311 -4.48 4.45 -20.40
N GLY A 312 -4.85 3.17 -20.45
CA GLY A 312 -5.15 2.39 -19.24
C GLY A 312 -3.91 2.20 -18.38
N MET A 313 -2.75 1.96 -19.01
CA MET A 313 -1.47 1.91 -18.33
C MET A 313 -1.10 3.25 -17.69
N ALA A 314 -1.34 4.37 -18.38
CA ALA A 314 -1.11 5.70 -17.82
C ALA A 314 -1.97 5.99 -16.58
N LEU A 315 -3.25 5.61 -16.59
CA LEU A 315 -4.14 5.77 -15.44
C LEU A 315 -3.76 4.85 -14.27
N TYR A 316 -3.33 3.63 -14.56
CA TYR A 316 -2.78 2.69 -13.58
C TYR A 316 -1.51 3.28 -12.90
N LEU A 317 -0.56 3.77 -13.70
CA LEU A 317 0.66 4.39 -13.19
C LEU A 317 0.39 5.71 -12.46
N LEU A 318 -0.60 6.49 -12.90
CA LEU A 318 -0.99 7.75 -12.25
C LEU A 318 -1.47 7.52 -10.81
N ALA A 319 -2.22 6.45 -10.54
CA ALA A 319 -2.69 6.17 -9.18
C ALA A 319 -1.54 5.72 -8.26
N LEU A 320 -0.59 4.91 -8.77
CA LEU A 320 0.65 4.58 -8.03
C LEU A 320 1.52 5.81 -7.79
N TRP A 321 1.64 6.68 -8.79
CA TRP A 321 2.35 7.94 -8.67
C TRP A 321 1.73 8.83 -7.60
N ALA A 322 0.40 8.97 -7.60
CA ALA A 322 -0.31 9.75 -6.57
C ALA A 322 -0.05 9.19 -5.16
N ALA A 323 -0.09 7.87 -5.00
CA ALA A 323 0.23 7.21 -3.73
C ALA A 323 1.69 7.50 -3.31
N TYR A 324 2.65 7.35 -4.20
CA TYR A 324 4.06 7.64 -3.93
C TYR A 324 4.26 9.13 -3.59
N ARG A 325 3.71 10.04 -4.40
CA ARG A 325 3.77 11.49 -4.21
C ARG A 325 3.21 11.90 -2.85
N THR A 326 2.13 11.27 -2.39
CA THR A 326 1.63 11.48 -1.01
C THR A 326 2.71 11.17 0.01
N THR A 327 3.37 10.01 -0.07
CA THR A 327 4.40 9.66 0.91
C THR A 327 5.60 10.59 0.88
N VAL A 328 5.92 11.20 -0.25
CA VAL A 328 6.97 12.21 -0.36
C VAL A 328 6.54 13.54 0.26
N HIS A 329 5.35 14.05 -0.06
CA HIS A 329 4.85 15.30 0.50
C HIS A 329 4.52 15.21 1.99
N ALA A 330 3.99 14.06 2.44
CA ALA A 330 3.70 13.80 3.84
C ALA A 330 4.96 13.80 4.72
N ALA A 331 6.16 13.71 4.14
CA ALA A 331 7.41 13.72 4.90
C ALA A 331 7.60 15.00 5.71
N ARG A 332 7.02 16.13 5.28
CA ARG A 332 7.07 17.39 6.03
C ARG A 332 6.18 17.32 7.28
N THR A 333 4.95 16.86 7.12
CA THR A 333 3.95 16.78 8.20
C THR A 333 4.25 15.65 9.20
N CYS A 334 4.86 14.56 8.73
CA CYS A 334 5.12 13.38 9.57
C CYS A 334 6.43 13.45 10.36
N ARG A 335 7.34 14.37 10.04
CA ARG A 335 8.74 14.33 10.53
C ARG A 335 8.84 14.44 12.05
N ASP A 336 7.94 15.21 12.66
CA ASP A 336 8.00 15.57 14.07
C ASP A 336 7.47 14.46 14.98
N GLU A 337 6.73 13.48 14.45
CA GLU A 337 6.18 12.37 15.20
C GLU A 337 6.63 11.01 14.65
N ASP A 338 7.35 10.25 15.48
CA ASP A 338 7.96 8.97 15.11
C ASP A 338 7.00 7.97 14.47
N ASP A 339 5.78 7.88 14.98
CA ASP A 339 4.78 6.92 14.51
C ASP A 339 4.18 7.30 13.14
N ARG A 340 4.06 8.61 12.86
CA ARG A 340 3.62 9.11 11.55
C ARG A 340 4.71 8.87 10.52
N GLU A 341 5.95 9.25 10.83
CA GLU A 341 7.09 9.02 9.94
C GLU A 341 7.30 7.53 9.66
N ARG A 342 7.09 6.68 10.67
CA ARG A 342 7.14 5.22 10.53
C ARG A 342 6.11 4.72 9.54
N SER A 343 4.86 5.13 9.71
CA SER A 343 3.74 4.73 8.85
C SER A 343 3.96 5.21 7.41
N ARG A 344 4.43 6.44 7.25
CA ARG A 344 4.80 7.02 5.94
C ARG A 344 5.89 6.22 5.23
N ARG A 345 6.99 5.89 5.91
CA ARG A 345 8.09 5.10 5.34
C ARG A 345 7.68 3.68 5.00
N ALA A 346 6.95 3.02 5.90
CA ALA A 346 6.40 1.69 5.67
C ALA A 346 5.50 1.65 4.42
N LEU A 347 4.60 2.63 4.27
CA LEU A 347 3.74 2.73 3.10
C LEU A 347 4.53 3.03 1.82
N MET A 348 5.51 3.94 1.88
CA MET A 348 6.39 4.24 0.75
C MET A 348 7.13 3.00 0.25
N VAL A 349 7.66 2.20 1.18
CA VAL A 349 8.30 0.90 0.88
C VAL A 349 7.33 -0.04 0.19
N LEU A 350 6.09 -0.18 0.69
CA LEU A 350 5.08 -1.04 0.06
C LEU A 350 4.75 -0.59 -1.37
N ILE A 351 4.67 0.73 -1.61
CA ILE A 351 4.41 1.27 -2.95
C ILE A 351 5.55 0.94 -3.91
N ILE A 352 6.80 1.17 -3.47
CA ILE A 352 7.98 0.86 -4.30
C ILE A 352 8.09 -0.65 -4.53
N ALA A 353 7.80 -1.46 -3.53
CA ALA A 353 7.81 -2.92 -3.66
C ALA A 353 6.77 -3.42 -4.66
N TYR A 354 5.56 -2.87 -4.62
CA TYR A 354 4.51 -3.22 -5.57
C TYR A 354 4.91 -2.80 -6.99
N ALA A 355 5.41 -1.58 -7.18
CA ALA A 355 5.86 -1.10 -8.48
C ALA A 355 7.02 -1.94 -9.06
N THR A 356 8.04 -2.21 -8.25
CA THR A 356 9.20 -3.03 -8.70
C THR A 356 8.82 -4.48 -8.96
N SER A 357 7.93 -5.06 -8.14
CA SER A 357 7.39 -6.41 -8.39
C SER A 357 6.54 -6.49 -9.65
N GLY A 358 5.86 -5.41 -10.05
CA GLY A 358 5.02 -5.37 -11.25
C GLY A 358 5.76 -5.70 -12.55
N TRP A 359 7.09 -5.63 -12.58
CA TRP A 359 7.91 -6.09 -13.71
C TRP A 359 8.11 -7.61 -13.79
N MET A 360 7.94 -8.32 -12.68
CA MET A 360 8.30 -9.73 -12.52
C MET A 360 7.09 -10.64 -12.30
N ILE A 361 5.93 -10.06 -12.02
CA ILE A 361 4.70 -10.79 -11.77
C ILE A 361 3.45 -10.05 -12.24
N ASN A 362 2.44 -10.83 -12.60
CA ASN A 362 1.06 -10.37 -12.80
C ASN A 362 0.36 -10.18 -11.47
N ARG A 363 0.15 -8.92 -11.10
CA ARG A 363 -0.65 -8.49 -9.94
C ARG A 363 -1.53 -7.29 -10.26
N GLU A 364 -1.64 -6.98 -11.54
CA GLU A 364 -2.66 -6.09 -12.07
C GLU A 364 -4.04 -6.55 -11.61
N TYR A 365 -4.87 -5.59 -11.19
CA TYR A 365 -6.22 -5.83 -10.68
C TYR A 365 -6.33 -6.70 -9.41
N HIS A 366 -5.23 -7.01 -8.74
CA HIS A 366 -5.29 -7.61 -7.41
C HIS A 366 -5.73 -6.55 -6.40
N THR A 367 -6.51 -6.97 -5.39
CA THR A 367 -7.02 -6.09 -4.35
C THR A 367 -5.92 -5.32 -3.62
N GLU A 368 -4.73 -5.90 -3.43
CA GLU A 368 -3.58 -5.24 -2.81
C GLU A 368 -3.23 -3.88 -3.43
N TYR A 369 -3.37 -3.73 -4.76
CA TYR A 369 -3.18 -2.46 -5.46
C TYR A 369 -4.12 -1.37 -4.92
N PHE A 370 -5.39 -1.72 -4.78
CA PHE A 370 -6.45 -0.82 -4.32
C PHE A 370 -6.30 -0.50 -2.83
N LEU A 371 -5.91 -1.48 -2.01
CA LEU A 371 -5.63 -1.29 -0.58
C LEU A 371 -4.43 -0.37 -0.35
N LEU A 372 -3.39 -0.52 -1.16
CA LEU A 372 -2.20 0.31 -1.12
C LEU A 372 -2.52 1.78 -1.42
N ILE A 373 -3.25 2.02 -2.51
CA ILE A 373 -3.69 3.38 -2.90
C ILE A 373 -4.66 3.94 -1.85
N ALA A 374 -5.54 3.12 -1.27
CA ALA A 374 -6.45 3.53 -0.21
C ALA A 374 -5.72 3.96 1.07
N ALA A 375 -4.68 3.22 1.48
CA ALA A 375 -3.86 3.58 2.63
C ALA A 375 -3.11 4.91 2.39
N ALA A 376 -2.62 5.15 1.17
CA ALA A 376 -2.01 6.42 0.80
C ALA A 376 -3.02 7.57 0.78
N ALA A 377 -4.22 7.34 0.23
CA ALA A 377 -5.30 8.32 0.25
C ALA A 377 -5.74 8.66 1.68
N ALA A 378 -5.77 7.67 2.60
CA ALA A 378 -6.11 7.90 4.00
C ALA A 378 -5.05 8.76 4.71
N MET A 379 -3.77 8.45 4.49
CA MET A 379 -2.64 9.26 4.97
C MET A 379 -2.70 10.69 4.44
N HIS A 380 -3.05 10.86 3.16
CA HIS A 380 -3.24 12.16 2.55
C HIS A 380 -4.35 12.95 3.24
N ARG A 381 -5.51 12.35 3.51
CA ARG A 381 -6.63 13.01 4.22
C ARG A 381 -6.25 13.43 5.64
N LEU A 382 -5.46 12.62 6.34
CA LEU A 382 -4.94 13.00 7.67
C LEU A 382 -4.03 14.22 7.60
N CYS A 383 -3.10 14.25 6.64
CA CYS A 383 -2.23 15.40 6.42
C CYS A 383 -3.03 16.68 6.10
N LEU A 384 -4.12 16.57 5.31
CA LEU A 384 -5.00 17.71 5.01
C LEU A 384 -5.76 18.20 6.24
N SER A 385 -6.30 17.29 7.05
CA SER A 385 -7.06 17.63 8.25
C SER A 385 -6.21 18.38 9.27
N GLU A 386 -4.97 17.95 9.47
CA GLU A 386 -4.05 18.61 10.41
C GLU A 386 -3.75 20.05 10.01
N GLN A 387 -3.70 20.32 8.71
CA GLN A 387 -3.47 21.67 8.23
C GLN A 387 -4.67 22.56 8.37
N GLN A 388 -5.87 21.99 8.18
CA GLN A 388 -7.09 22.69 8.48
C GLN A 388 -7.14 23.05 9.96
N SER A 389 -6.81 22.13 10.88
CA SER A 389 -6.79 22.45 12.31
C SER A 389 -5.79 23.54 12.69
N LEU A 390 -4.59 23.54 12.07
CA LEU A 390 -3.58 24.59 12.31
C LEU A 390 -4.03 25.96 11.78
N ALA A 391 -4.84 26.00 10.73
CA ALA A 391 -5.36 27.26 10.17
C ALA A 391 -6.48 27.90 11.02
N PHE A 392 -7.09 27.15 11.94
CA PHE A 392 -8.22 27.60 12.76
C PHE A 392 -7.84 27.96 14.20
N GLU A 393 -6.56 27.91 14.61
CA GLU A 393 -6.20 28.29 15.98
C GLU A 393 -6.56 29.76 16.26
N PRO A 394 -7.50 30.04 17.18
CA PRO A 394 -8.21 31.32 17.30
C PRO A 394 -7.43 32.43 18.01
N GLY A 395 -6.10 32.39 17.95
CA GLY A 395 -5.21 33.37 18.60
C GLY A 395 -4.43 34.27 17.64
N GLY A 396 -4.50 34.03 16.34
CA GLY A 396 -4.03 34.99 15.35
C GLY A 396 -5.06 36.10 15.20
N ASP A 397 -4.68 37.34 15.49
CA ASP A 397 -5.51 38.50 15.16
C ASP A 397 -6.06 38.32 13.74
N PRO A 398 -7.38 38.45 13.53
CA PRO A 398 -7.98 38.23 12.22
C PRO A 398 -7.24 39.12 11.23
N ILE A 399 -6.58 38.49 10.25
CA ILE A 399 -6.00 39.18 9.11
C ILE A 399 -7.17 39.89 8.43
N GLU A 400 -7.30 41.19 8.67
CA GLU A 400 -8.28 42.06 8.02
C GLU A 400 -8.05 41.96 6.50
N GLY A 401 -8.86 41.17 5.80
CA GLY A 401 -8.76 41.03 4.35
C GLY A 401 -9.36 39.76 3.72
N GLU A 402 -9.65 38.70 4.47
CA GLU A 402 -10.14 37.42 3.89
C GLU A 402 -11.62 37.10 4.21
N ASP A 403 -12.52 38.04 3.89
CA ASP A 403 -13.98 37.83 4.02
C ASP A 403 -14.58 36.85 3.00
N THR A 404 -13.80 36.33 2.04
CA THR A 404 -14.31 35.48 0.96
C THR A 404 -14.34 33.98 1.26
N VAL A 405 -13.68 33.49 2.33
CA VAL A 405 -13.55 32.05 2.60
C VAL A 405 -14.53 31.53 3.66
N ARG A 406 -15.14 32.42 4.47
CA ARG A 406 -16.04 32.03 5.58
C ARG A 406 -17.39 31.44 5.16
N SER A 407 -17.82 31.57 3.89
CA SER A 407 -19.14 31.11 3.45
C SER A 407 -19.30 29.59 3.26
N TRP A 408 -18.20 28.81 3.23
CA TRP A 408 -18.28 27.37 2.97
C TRP A 408 -18.45 26.48 4.22
N SER A 409 -18.18 27.01 5.42
CA SER A 409 -18.20 26.21 6.66
C SER A 409 -19.55 26.23 7.40
N ALA A 410 -20.36 27.29 7.22
CA ALA A 410 -21.64 27.43 7.93
C ALA A 410 -22.78 26.59 7.33
N ALA A 411 -22.69 26.18 6.06
CA ALA A 411 -23.79 25.47 5.37
C ALA A 411 -23.83 23.94 5.59
N GLY A 412 -22.86 23.36 6.32
CA GLY A 412 -22.68 21.91 6.39
C GLY A 412 -23.11 21.19 7.68
N ASN A 413 -23.39 21.93 8.77
CA ASN A 413 -23.49 21.34 10.11
C ASN A 413 -24.79 21.63 10.89
N SER A 414 -25.83 22.17 10.28
CA SER A 414 -27.16 22.18 10.89
C SER A 414 -27.86 20.82 10.68
N GLN A 415 -27.33 19.75 11.28
CA GLN A 415 -28.16 18.58 11.56
C GLN A 415 -28.99 18.91 12.80
N THR A 416 -30.23 19.32 12.57
CA THR A 416 -31.32 19.26 13.53
C THR A 416 -31.34 17.85 14.13
N ALA A 417 -30.96 17.75 15.40
CA ALA A 417 -31.11 16.54 16.18
C ALA A 417 -32.60 16.22 16.27
N MET A 418 -33.08 15.29 15.46
CA MET A 418 -34.42 14.72 15.60
C MET A 418 -34.37 13.84 16.86
N ALA A 419 -34.82 14.40 17.98
CA ALA A 419 -34.87 13.72 19.27
C ALA A 419 -35.85 12.55 19.19
N TRP A 420 -35.31 11.33 19.25
CA TRP A 420 -36.11 10.13 19.51
C TRP A 420 -36.45 10.06 21.01
N PRO A 421 -37.68 9.69 21.39
CA PRO A 421 -38.05 9.57 22.79
C PRO A 421 -37.24 8.45 23.44
N ALA A 422 -36.51 8.79 24.51
CA ALA A 422 -35.73 7.85 25.30
C ALA A 422 -36.67 6.89 26.04
N LEU A 423 -36.56 5.59 25.76
CA LEU A 423 -37.06 4.54 26.64
C LEU A 423 -36.11 4.45 27.84
N VAL A 424 -36.66 4.70 29.03
CA VAL A 424 -35.99 4.58 30.33
C VAL A 424 -35.82 3.09 30.67
N PRO A 425 -34.60 2.57 30.89
CA PRO A 425 -34.42 1.30 31.56
C PRO A 425 -34.27 1.54 33.07
N VAL A 426 -35.12 0.88 33.84
CA VAL A 426 -34.96 0.69 35.29
C VAL A 426 -33.79 -0.26 35.52
N ALA A 427 -32.79 0.16 36.28
CA ALA A 427 -31.71 -0.69 36.78
C ALA A 427 -31.70 -0.66 38.32
N PRO A 428 -31.59 -1.82 39.01
CA PRO A 428 -31.40 -1.85 40.45
C PRO A 428 -29.91 -1.90 40.82
N GLY A 429 -29.55 -0.96 41.71
CA GLY A 429 -28.61 -1.06 42.83
C GLY A 429 -27.32 -1.89 42.70
N PHE A 430 -26.18 -1.20 42.65
CA PHE A 430 -24.94 -1.66 43.25
C PHE A 430 -24.26 -0.53 44.04
N SER A 431 -23.79 -0.91 45.23
CA SER A 431 -23.27 -0.10 46.32
C SER A 431 -21.93 0.57 46.04
N GLU A 432 -21.79 1.79 46.54
CA GLU A 432 -20.59 2.62 46.54
C GLU A 432 -19.47 2.08 47.46
N VAL A 433 -18.23 2.23 47.02
CA VAL A 433 -17.02 2.12 47.85
C VAL A 433 -16.26 3.46 47.72
N PRO A 434 -15.90 4.14 48.82
CA PRO A 434 -15.26 5.45 48.75
C PRO A 434 -13.75 5.33 48.51
N PHE A 435 -13.25 6.00 47.48
CA PHE A 435 -11.81 6.16 47.25
C PHE A 435 -11.30 7.43 47.94
N ARG A 436 -10.30 7.24 48.80
CA ARG A 436 -9.67 8.24 49.66
C ARG A 436 -8.82 9.21 48.82
N ALA A 437 -9.08 10.51 48.97
CA ALA A 437 -8.23 11.58 48.45
C ALA A 437 -6.96 11.71 49.31
N ALA A 438 -5.79 11.75 48.67
CA ALA A 438 -4.53 12.16 49.28
C ALA A 438 -4.08 13.47 48.61
N SER A 439 -4.18 14.55 49.38
CA SER A 439 -3.62 15.87 49.10
C SER A 439 -2.11 15.86 49.38
N ALA A 440 -1.32 16.42 48.47
CA ALA A 440 0.08 16.76 48.69
C ALA A 440 0.31 18.24 48.33
N PRO A 441 1.17 18.96 49.08
CA PRO A 441 1.15 20.42 49.12
C PRO A 441 2.01 21.09 48.05
N LEU A 442 1.62 22.34 47.74
CA LEU A 442 2.36 23.36 47.02
C LEU A 442 3.80 23.52 47.53
N GLN A 443 4.75 23.60 46.60
CA GLN A 443 5.97 24.39 46.77
C GLN A 443 6.31 25.10 45.46
N SER A 444 6.30 26.43 45.51
CA SER A 444 6.91 27.34 44.54
C SER A 444 8.36 27.64 44.95
N PRO A 445 9.21 27.96 43.97
CA PRO A 445 10.09 29.10 44.17
C PRO A 445 9.96 30.11 43.04
N VAL A 446 9.66 31.33 43.46
CA VAL A 446 9.87 32.57 42.73
C VAL A 446 11.37 32.78 42.59
N THR A 447 11.85 32.94 41.36
CA THR A 447 13.12 33.61 41.10
C THR A 447 12.93 34.61 39.98
N ALA A 448 13.13 35.87 40.34
CA ALA A 448 13.11 37.03 39.47
C ALA A 448 14.21 36.91 38.41
N VAL A 449 13.85 37.15 37.14
CA VAL A 449 14.80 37.52 36.10
C VAL A 449 14.44 38.91 35.64
N MET A 450 15.41 39.80 35.81
CA MET A 450 15.39 41.21 35.48
C MET A 450 15.15 41.45 33.99
N ALA A 451 14.40 42.52 33.73
CA ALA A 451 14.18 43.10 32.42
C ALA A 451 15.48 43.69 31.86
N THR A 452 15.85 43.24 30.66
CA THR A 452 16.62 44.03 29.69
C THR A 452 15.77 44.20 28.45
N ALA A 453 15.14 45.37 28.33
CA ALA A 453 14.48 45.82 27.12
C ALA A 453 15.52 46.35 26.13
N GLY A 454 15.46 45.89 24.88
CA GLY A 454 16.28 46.40 23.79
C GLY A 454 16.44 45.42 22.62
N ALA A 455 15.39 45.27 21.81
CA ALA A 455 15.38 44.69 20.45
C ALA A 455 16.03 43.28 20.24
N PRO A 456 15.21 42.20 20.33
CA PRO A 456 15.28 41.13 19.32
C PRO A 456 13.92 40.47 18.96
N VAL A 457 12.78 41.12 19.21
CA VAL A 457 11.45 40.47 19.02
C VAL A 457 11.03 40.38 17.55
N LEU A 458 11.44 41.34 16.69
CA LEU A 458 11.08 41.33 15.27
C LEU A 458 11.81 40.26 14.44
N GLU A 459 13.06 39.92 14.79
CA GLU A 459 13.83 38.88 14.10
C GLU A 459 13.35 37.47 14.50
N SER A 460 12.91 37.31 15.76
CA SER A 460 12.24 36.09 16.23
C SER A 460 10.89 35.85 15.53
N LEU A 461 10.13 36.91 15.22
CA LEU A 461 8.83 36.79 14.54
C LEU A 461 9.00 36.52 13.04
N ALA A 462 10.02 37.09 12.39
CA ALA A 462 10.34 36.79 10.99
C ALA A 462 10.75 35.31 10.80
N GLY A 463 11.54 34.75 11.72
CA GLY A 463 11.89 33.33 11.70
C GLY A 463 10.70 32.39 11.97
N LEU A 464 9.72 32.82 12.76
CA LEU A 464 8.48 32.07 13.00
C LEU A 464 7.55 32.11 11.77
N ALA A 465 7.41 33.26 11.11
CA ALA A 465 6.60 33.43 9.91
C ALA A 465 7.14 32.64 8.71
N GLU A 466 8.47 32.59 8.52
CA GLU A 466 9.10 31.73 7.51
C GLU A 466 8.94 30.23 7.83
N GLY A 467 8.94 29.87 9.13
CA GLY A 467 8.69 28.51 9.60
C GLY A 467 7.28 28.00 9.33
N GLU A 468 6.26 28.86 9.41
CA GLU A 468 4.85 28.49 9.20
C GLU A 468 4.47 28.38 7.71
N SER A 469 4.97 29.28 6.86
CA SER A 469 4.77 29.23 5.40
C SER A 469 5.30 27.92 4.80
N ALA A 470 6.42 27.41 5.32
CA ALA A 470 7.08 26.20 4.85
C ALA A 470 6.31 24.90 5.17
N ARG A 471 5.36 24.91 6.12
CA ARG A 471 4.62 23.71 6.58
C ARG A 471 3.35 23.39 5.77
N ARG A 472 2.92 24.25 4.84
CA ARG A 472 1.68 24.01 4.08
C ARG A 472 1.84 22.87 3.06
N PHE A 473 0.96 21.87 3.11
CA PHE A 473 0.86 20.75 2.18
C PHE A 473 -0.05 21.22 1.06
N ARG A 474 0.56 21.66 -0.04
CA ARG A 474 -0.13 22.39 -1.11
C ARG A 474 -0.78 21.49 -2.16
N TRP A 475 -0.82 20.18 -1.97
CA TRP A 475 -1.22 19.24 -3.01
C TRP A 475 -2.57 18.58 -2.71
N ASN A 476 -3.66 19.22 -3.15
CA ASN A 476 -5.04 18.76 -2.88
C ASN A 476 -5.76 18.30 -4.16
N ARG A 477 -5.17 18.53 -5.33
CA ARG A 477 -5.74 18.21 -6.64
C ARG A 477 -4.64 17.71 -7.57
N LEU A 478 -5.03 16.86 -8.52
CA LEU A 478 -4.17 16.52 -9.65
C LEU A 478 -3.83 17.79 -10.43
N ASN A 479 -2.55 17.99 -10.70
CA ASN A 479 -2.06 19.11 -11.50
C ASN A 479 -1.32 18.62 -12.74
N TRP A 480 -0.98 19.54 -13.65
CA TRP A 480 -0.22 19.22 -14.86
C TRP A 480 1.06 18.43 -14.61
N PRO A 481 1.86 18.71 -13.54
CA PRO A 481 2.98 17.85 -13.17
C PRO A 481 2.62 16.39 -12.88
N ASP A 482 1.46 16.10 -12.28
CA ASP A 482 1.01 14.72 -12.06
C ASP A 482 0.72 13.99 -13.37
N LEU A 483 0.05 14.67 -14.29
CA LEU A 483 -0.24 14.13 -15.62
C LEU A 483 1.04 13.92 -16.42
N GLY A 484 1.97 14.88 -16.38
CA GLY A 484 3.29 14.77 -16.99
C GLY A 484 4.09 13.60 -16.42
N ALA A 485 4.07 13.41 -15.09
CA ALA A 485 4.71 12.26 -14.45
C ALA A 485 4.10 10.93 -14.91
N ALA A 486 2.77 10.84 -15.03
CA ALA A 486 2.12 9.64 -15.55
C ALA A 486 2.52 9.34 -17.00
N VAL A 487 2.59 10.35 -17.87
CA VAL A 487 3.07 10.19 -19.26
C VAL A 487 4.52 9.72 -19.29
N ILE A 488 5.41 10.36 -18.52
CA ILE A 488 6.83 9.98 -18.45
C ILE A 488 6.99 8.55 -17.93
N LEU A 489 6.27 8.17 -16.87
CA LEU A 489 6.32 6.81 -16.33
C LEU A 489 5.80 5.78 -17.35
N THR A 490 4.72 6.10 -18.06
CA THR A 490 4.17 5.23 -19.11
C THR A 490 5.17 5.05 -20.25
N TRP A 491 5.77 6.14 -20.71
CA TRP A 491 6.81 6.12 -21.73
C TRP A 491 8.03 5.31 -21.26
N ALA A 492 8.48 5.50 -20.02
CA ALA A 492 9.61 4.74 -19.47
C ALA A 492 9.31 3.23 -19.41
N VAL A 493 8.10 2.85 -19.05
CA VAL A 493 7.65 1.45 -19.08
C VAL A 493 7.67 0.88 -20.50
N ILE A 494 7.11 1.61 -21.47
CA ILE A 494 7.13 1.18 -22.88
C ILE A 494 8.58 1.07 -23.39
N TYR A 495 9.42 2.04 -23.09
CA TYR A 495 10.83 2.04 -23.48
C TYR A 495 11.58 0.81 -22.94
N VAL A 496 11.41 0.49 -21.65
CA VAL A 496 12.04 -0.69 -21.04
C VAL A 496 11.49 -1.98 -21.66
N TRP A 497 10.18 -2.04 -21.93
CA TRP A 497 9.55 -3.18 -22.59
C TRP A 497 10.13 -3.40 -23.99
N GLU A 498 10.21 -2.36 -24.82
CA GLU A 498 10.80 -2.43 -26.16
C GLU A 498 12.29 -2.78 -26.14
N TYR A 499 13.03 -2.22 -25.18
CA TYR A 499 14.43 -2.55 -24.99
C TYR A 499 14.61 -4.04 -24.69
N ILE A 500 13.78 -4.60 -23.81
CA ILE A 500 13.81 -6.04 -23.48
C ILE A 500 13.52 -6.88 -24.72
N LEU A 501 12.46 -6.56 -25.48
CA LEU A 501 12.11 -7.29 -26.71
C LEU A 501 13.21 -7.23 -27.79
N LYS A 502 13.94 -6.12 -27.88
CA LYS A 502 14.98 -5.94 -28.90
C LYS A 502 16.30 -6.64 -28.55
N ASN A 503 16.64 -6.72 -27.26
CA ASN A 503 18.00 -7.11 -26.84
C ASN A 503 18.10 -8.51 -26.24
N LEU A 504 16.99 -9.07 -25.71
CA LEU A 504 16.96 -10.45 -25.21
C LEU A 504 16.47 -11.38 -26.31
#